data_AF-A0A2W5AUL0-F1
#
_entry.id   AF-A0A2W5AUL0-F1
#
_cell.length_a   1.000
_cell.length_b   1.000
_cell.length_c   1.000
_cell.angle_alpha   90.00
_cell.angle_beta   90.00
_cell.angle_gamma   90.00
#
_symmetry.space_group_name_H-M   'P 1'
#
loop_
_entity.id
_entity.type
_entity.pdbx_description
1 polymer ?
#
loop_
_entity_poly.entity_id
_entity_poly.type
_entity_poly.pdbx_seq_one_letter_code
_entity_poly.pdbx_strand_id
1 'polypeptide(L)'
;MNITQQQLDQFLRHAREHAHVVALPMRTRFRGIDTREAMLVPTAGGWVEFAPFLEYGPAESSRWLRSAVVHSLLLDDDATARPQGALADHAALQVPAGVAVPVNATMPAVDAQANPQQVGELMARYPGCTTVKVKVAEPAVLREQGFDVALAQDVARVRAVRAWFAEHGVARPRIRVDANAGWSVEQALAVISQLAAEDVAGEDLDYVEQPCAKVAEL
;
A
#
# COMPACT_ATOMS: atom_id res chain seq x y z
N MET A 1 -19.49 -4.81 12.67
CA MET A 1 -20.41 -4.10 11.76
C MET A 1 -21.08 -5.10 10.84
N ASN A 2 -22.37 -5.38 11.05
CA ASN A 2 -23.11 -6.42 10.30
C ASN A 2 -24.00 -5.78 9.23
N ILE A 3 -23.78 -6.19 7.97
CA ILE A 3 -24.62 -5.81 6.82
C ILE A 3 -25.76 -6.82 6.70
N THR A 4 -26.99 -6.35 6.53
CA THR A 4 -28.14 -7.20 6.26
C THR A 4 -28.17 -7.67 4.82
N GLN A 5 -28.83 -8.80 4.53
CA GLN A 5 -29.00 -9.27 3.15
C GLN A 5 -29.72 -8.23 2.27
N GLN A 6 -30.72 -7.53 2.82
CA GLN A 6 -31.45 -6.48 2.13
C GLN A 6 -30.56 -5.32 1.68
N GLN A 7 -29.67 -4.85 2.57
CA GLN A 7 -28.71 -3.78 2.25
C GLN A 7 -27.74 -4.21 1.15
N LEU A 8 -27.24 -5.45 1.21
CA LEU A 8 -26.38 -6.00 0.17
C LEU A 8 -27.10 -6.06 -1.18
N ASP A 9 -28.32 -6.60 -1.21
CA ASP A 9 -29.10 -6.74 -2.44
C ASP A 9 -29.44 -5.38 -3.06
N GLN A 10 -29.74 -4.38 -2.23
CA GLN A 10 -29.97 -3.01 -2.69
C GLN A 10 -28.71 -2.40 -3.30
N PHE A 11 -27.56 -2.52 -2.63
CA PHE A 11 -26.28 -2.05 -3.17
C PHE A 11 -25.96 -2.72 -4.51
N LEU A 12 -26.14 -4.05 -4.61
CA LEU A 12 -25.82 -4.80 -5.83
C LEU A 12 -26.74 -4.42 -6.99
N ARG A 13 -28.03 -4.17 -6.75
CA ARG A 13 -28.95 -3.65 -7.79
C ARG A 13 -28.48 -2.28 -8.27
N HIS A 14 -28.21 -1.38 -7.33
CA HIS A 14 -27.75 -0.03 -7.63
C HIS A 14 -26.44 -0.02 -8.42
N ALA A 15 -25.46 -0.81 -8.00
CA ALA A 15 -24.16 -0.93 -8.66
C ALA A 15 -24.30 -1.47 -10.09
N ARG A 16 -25.21 -2.41 -10.37
CA ARG A 16 -25.42 -2.93 -11.74
C ARG A 16 -25.88 -1.85 -12.73
N GLU A 17 -26.61 -0.86 -12.24
CA GLU A 17 -27.17 0.20 -13.08
C GLU A 17 -26.24 1.41 -13.19
N HIS A 18 -25.42 1.67 -12.16
CA HIS A 18 -24.69 2.94 -12.02
C HIS A 18 -23.18 2.80 -11.87
N ALA A 19 -22.63 1.59 -11.80
CA ALA A 19 -21.18 1.43 -11.62
C ALA A 19 -20.40 1.86 -12.87
N HIS A 20 -19.23 2.46 -12.62
CA HIS A 20 -18.26 2.81 -13.63
C HIS A 20 -16.99 2.00 -13.41
N VAL A 21 -16.58 1.21 -14.39
CA VAL A 21 -15.29 0.50 -14.36
C VAL A 21 -14.24 1.39 -15.04
N VAL A 22 -13.12 1.61 -14.34
CA VAL A 22 -11.99 2.39 -14.83
C VAL A 22 -10.72 1.53 -14.84
N ALA A 23 -9.86 1.79 -15.82
CA ALA A 23 -8.53 1.20 -15.92
C ALA A 23 -7.50 2.33 -16.02
N LEU A 24 -6.59 2.41 -15.06
CA LEU A 24 -5.61 3.49 -14.93
C LEU A 24 -4.20 2.94 -15.16
N PRO A 25 -3.46 3.43 -16.18
CA PRO A 25 -2.08 3.00 -16.38
C PRO A 25 -1.19 3.51 -15.24
N MET A 26 -0.30 2.65 -14.77
CA MET A 26 0.70 2.95 -13.75
C MET A 26 1.99 3.43 -14.38
N ARG A 27 2.67 4.38 -13.73
CA ARG A 27 3.95 4.92 -14.22
C ARG A 27 5.12 3.95 -14.06
N THR A 28 5.01 3.04 -13.10
CA THR A 28 6.00 2.02 -12.79
C THR A 28 5.25 0.78 -12.35
N ARG A 29 5.73 -0.38 -12.77
CA ARG A 29 5.18 -1.66 -12.33
C ARG A 29 5.24 -1.74 -10.81
N PHE A 30 4.13 -2.10 -10.18
CA PHE A 30 4.07 -2.23 -8.73
C PHE A 30 3.18 -3.41 -8.37
N ARG A 31 3.67 -4.30 -7.50
CA ARG A 31 3.00 -5.57 -7.17
C ARG A 31 2.61 -6.38 -8.41
N GLY A 32 3.49 -6.40 -9.41
CA GLY A 32 3.29 -7.20 -10.62
C GLY A 32 2.37 -6.61 -11.69
N ILE A 33 1.65 -5.51 -11.41
CA ILE A 33 0.71 -4.88 -12.36
C ILE A 33 1.25 -3.56 -12.93
N ASP A 34 0.80 -3.23 -14.14
CA ASP A 34 1.05 -1.95 -14.83
C ASP A 34 -0.24 -1.14 -15.05
N THR A 35 -1.40 -1.72 -14.73
CA THR A 35 -2.71 -1.13 -14.91
C THR A 35 -3.54 -1.43 -13.67
N ARG A 36 -4.13 -0.39 -13.08
CA ARG A 36 -5.01 -0.52 -11.93
C ARG A 36 -6.46 -0.42 -12.37
N GLU A 37 -7.19 -1.52 -12.23
CA GLU A 37 -8.63 -1.56 -12.43
C GLU A 37 -9.39 -1.31 -11.13
N ALA A 38 -10.50 -0.57 -11.21
CA ALA A 38 -11.41 -0.29 -10.11
C ALA A 38 -12.85 -0.13 -10.62
N MET A 39 -13.83 -0.57 -9.83
CA MET A 39 -15.24 -0.26 -10.02
C MET A 39 -15.65 0.85 -9.03
N LEU A 40 -16.12 1.98 -9.56
CA LEU A 40 -16.61 3.11 -8.80
C LEU A 40 -18.14 3.12 -8.82
N VAL A 41 -18.77 3.21 -7.65
CA VAL A 41 -20.23 3.23 -7.53
C VAL A 41 -20.65 4.56 -6.91
N PRO A 42 -21.47 5.37 -7.61
CA PRO A 42 -22.03 6.58 -7.02
C PRO A 42 -23.07 6.19 -5.97
N THR A 43 -23.15 6.95 -4.90
CA THR A 43 -24.07 6.77 -3.77
C THR A 43 -24.66 8.14 -3.39
N ALA A 44 -25.67 8.18 -2.53
CA ALA A 44 -26.30 9.44 -2.13
C ALA A 44 -25.29 10.44 -1.52
N GLY A 45 -24.32 9.95 -0.72
CA GLY A 45 -23.32 10.80 -0.05
C GLY A 45 -21.93 10.83 -0.68
N GLY A 46 -21.76 10.31 -1.90
CA GLY A 46 -20.47 10.33 -2.59
C GLY A 46 -20.20 9.08 -3.40
N TRP A 47 -18.94 8.65 -3.46
CA TRP A 47 -18.51 7.50 -4.26
C TRP A 47 -17.88 6.45 -3.37
N VAL A 48 -18.08 5.18 -3.73
CA VAL A 48 -17.34 4.06 -3.13
C VAL A 48 -16.59 3.29 -4.18
N GLU A 49 -15.47 2.71 -3.77
CA GLU A 49 -14.59 1.94 -4.62
C GLU A 49 -14.66 0.44 -4.27
N PHE A 50 -14.79 -0.39 -5.31
CA PHE A 50 -14.52 -1.82 -5.26
C PHE A 50 -13.38 -2.14 -6.23
N ALA A 51 -12.22 -2.45 -5.68
CA ALA A 51 -11.02 -2.69 -6.47
C ALA A 51 -10.17 -3.83 -5.88
N PRO A 52 -10.65 -5.08 -5.80
CA PRO A 52 -9.74 -6.20 -5.53
C PRO A 52 -8.68 -6.30 -6.64
N PHE A 53 -7.56 -6.96 -6.35
CA PHE A 53 -6.67 -7.41 -7.43
C PHE A 53 -7.33 -8.55 -8.21
N LEU A 54 -7.01 -8.69 -9.50
CA LEU A 54 -7.72 -9.60 -10.41
C LEU A 54 -7.49 -11.09 -10.08
N GLU A 55 -6.39 -11.41 -9.42
CA GLU A 55 -6.09 -12.76 -8.94
C GLU A 55 -6.94 -13.19 -7.74
N TYR A 56 -7.61 -12.27 -7.05
CA TYR A 56 -8.44 -12.59 -5.89
C TYR A 56 -9.77 -13.20 -6.31
N GLY A 57 -9.97 -14.48 -5.95
CA GLY A 57 -11.24 -15.17 -6.17
C GLY A 57 -12.40 -14.58 -5.35
N PRO A 58 -13.66 -15.01 -5.62
CA PRO A 58 -14.85 -14.42 -5.01
C PRO A 58 -14.84 -14.39 -3.48
N ALA A 59 -14.32 -15.44 -2.83
CA ALA A 59 -14.26 -15.51 -1.37
C ALA A 59 -13.36 -14.42 -0.77
N GLU A 60 -12.22 -14.14 -1.39
CA GLU A 60 -11.31 -13.09 -0.93
C GLU A 60 -11.82 -11.70 -1.30
N SER A 61 -12.27 -11.54 -2.54
CA SER A 61 -12.88 -10.32 -3.07
C SER A 61 -14.16 -9.92 -2.32
N SER A 62 -14.85 -10.86 -1.65
CA SER A 62 -16.03 -10.55 -0.83
C SER A 62 -15.74 -9.53 0.27
N ARG A 63 -14.52 -9.50 0.83
CA ARG A 63 -14.11 -8.52 1.85
C ARG A 63 -13.97 -7.12 1.27
N TRP A 64 -13.49 -7.02 0.03
CA TRP A 64 -13.41 -5.76 -0.71
C TRP A 64 -14.81 -5.24 -1.04
N LEU A 65 -15.71 -6.13 -1.50
CA LEU A 65 -17.09 -5.76 -1.78
C LEU A 65 -17.80 -5.31 -0.49
N ARG A 66 -17.59 -6.04 0.60
CA ARG A 66 -18.11 -5.66 1.92
C ARG A 66 -17.66 -4.26 2.31
N SER A 67 -16.40 -3.89 2.06
CA SER A 67 -15.89 -2.53 2.31
C SER A 67 -16.70 -1.49 1.53
N ALA A 68 -16.89 -1.70 0.21
CA ALA A 68 -17.68 -0.78 -0.62
C ALA A 68 -19.12 -0.62 -0.10
N VAL A 69 -19.78 -1.71 0.27
CA VAL A 69 -21.15 -1.69 0.84
C VAL A 69 -21.19 -0.97 2.19
N VAL A 70 -20.24 -1.25 3.08
CA VAL A 70 -20.15 -0.56 4.38
C VAL A 70 -19.99 0.95 4.15
N HIS A 71 -19.05 1.35 3.29
CA HIS A 71 -18.81 2.75 3.02
C HIS A 71 -20.01 3.43 2.35
N SER A 72 -20.77 2.74 1.49
CA SER A 72 -21.96 3.34 0.87
C SER A 72 -23.04 3.63 1.89
N LEU A 73 -23.20 2.75 2.89
CA LEU A 73 -24.17 2.93 3.98
C LEU A 73 -23.71 3.97 5.00
N LEU A 74 -22.40 4.15 5.15
CA LEU A 74 -21.84 5.18 6.02
C LEU A 74 -22.00 6.57 5.42
N LEU A 75 -21.84 6.70 4.11
CA LEU A 75 -22.05 7.94 3.38
C LEU A 75 -23.53 8.35 3.28
N ASP A 76 -24.46 7.45 3.56
CA ASP A 76 -25.89 7.77 3.57
C ASP A 76 -26.24 8.64 4.79
N ASP A 77 -26.94 9.75 4.56
CA ASP A 77 -27.41 10.65 5.62
C ASP A 77 -28.54 10.03 6.44
N ASP A 78 -29.19 8.98 5.93
CA ASP A 78 -30.15 8.19 6.70
C ASP A 78 -29.45 7.32 7.75
N ALA A 79 -29.40 7.81 8.99
CA ALA A 79 -28.83 7.09 10.12
C ALA A 79 -29.50 5.73 10.39
N THR A 80 -30.73 5.50 9.91
CA THR A 80 -31.43 4.21 10.05
C THR A 80 -30.92 3.16 9.06
N ALA A 81 -30.29 3.58 7.97
CA ALA A 81 -29.66 2.70 6.99
C ALA A 81 -28.28 2.16 7.45
N ARG A 82 -27.75 2.64 8.58
CA ARG A 82 -26.41 2.26 9.07
C ARG A 82 -26.37 0.80 9.55
N PRO A 83 -25.26 0.07 9.30
CA PRO A 83 -25.17 -1.32 9.75
C PRO A 83 -25.08 -1.43 11.27
N GLN A 84 -25.64 -2.50 11.84
CA GLN A 84 -25.66 -2.70 13.29
C GLN A 84 -24.23 -2.92 13.84
N GLY A 85 -23.90 -2.23 14.94
CA GLY A 85 -22.56 -2.21 15.51
C GLY A 85 -21.51 -1.53 14.62
N ALA A 86 -21.94 -0.70 13.67
CA ALA A 86 -21.11 0.38 13.16
C ALA A 86 -20.73 1.28 14.34
N LEU A 87 -19.49 1.79 14.37
CA LEU A 87 -19.16 2.91 15.26
C LEU A 87 -20.24 3.98 15.01
N ALA A 88 -21.02 4.31 16.05
CA ALA A 88 -22.26 5.07 15.93
C ALA A 88 -22.05 6.45 15.28
N ASP A 89 -20.81 6.91 15.23
CA ASP A 89 -20.41 8.18 14.66
C ASP A 89 -19.72 7.98 13.29
N HIS A 90 -20.52 8.02 12.22
CA HIS A 90 -19.97 8.39 10.91
C HIS A 90 -19.23 9.74 10.99
N ALA A 91 -19.68 10.65 11.87
CA ALA A 91 -18.97 11.89 12.18
C ALA A 91 -17.57 11.66 12.80
N ALA A 92 -17.30 10.51 13.43
CA ALA A 92 -15.95 10.14 13.91
C ALA A 92 -15.06 9.54 12.82
N LEU A 93 -15.63 9.11 11.69
CA LEU A 93 -14.88 8.78 10.48
C LEU A 93 -14.60 10.01 9.62
N GLN A 94 -15.39 11.08 9.80
CA GLN A 94 -15.09 12.37 9.23
C GLN A 94 -13.92 13.00 9.98
N VAL A 95 -12.76 13.02 9.32
CA VAL A 95 -11.60 13.78 9.77
C VAL A 95 -12.01 15.26 9.77
N PRO A 96 -11.95 15.98 10.91
CA PRO A 96 -12.34 17.37 10.96
C PRO A 96 -11.63 18.20 9.91
N ALA A 97 -12.32 19.17 9.32
CA ALA A 97 -11.72 20.05 8.33
C ALA A 97 -10.43 20.68 8.88
N GLY A 98 -9.34 20.58 8.10
CA GLY A 98 -8.02 21.10 8.47
C GLY A 98 -7.13 20.13 9.26
N VAL A 99 -7.60 18.92 9.61
CA VAL A 99 -6.72 17.87 10.15
C VAL A 99 -5.99 17.18 9.01
N ALA A 100 -4.66 17.29 9.01
CA ALA A 100 -3.79 16.59 8.08
C ALA A 100 -3.35 15.23 8.68
N VAL A 101 -3.35 14.19 7.85
CA VAL A 101 -2.80 12.87 8.21
C VAL A 101 -1.40 12.75 7.62
N PRO A 102 -0.36 12.52 8.43
CA PRO A 102 0.99 12.30 7.90
C PRO A 102 1.03 11.00 7.10
N VAL A 103 1.68 11.06 5.94
CA VAL A 103 1.85 9.90 5.04
C VAL A 103 3.34 9.59 4.85
N ASN A 104 3.65 8.38 4.40
CA ASN A 104 4.98 8.04 3.92
C ASN A 104 5.05 8.10 2.40
N ALA A 105 6.23 8.43 1.87
CA ALA A 105 6.58 8.19 0.48
C ALA A 105 6.56 6.68 0.17
N THR A 106 6.33 6.30 -1.08
CA THR A 106 6.39 4.90 -1.54
C THR A 106 7.42 4.78 -2.64
N MET A 107 8.45 3.97 -2.39
CA MET A 107 9.54 3.72 -3.34
C MET A 107 9.38 2.32 -3.95
N PRO A 108 8.99 2.21 -5.24
CA PRO A 108 8.86 0.92 -5.93
C PRO A 108 10.24 0.24 -6.15
N ALA A 109 10.23 -1.00 -6.64
CA ALA A 109 11.42 -1.80 -6.92
C ALA A 109 12.17 -1.32 -8.18
N VAL A 110 12.71 -0.11 -8.14
CA VAL A 110 13.58 0.43 -9.20
C VAL A 110 15.02 -0.03 -9.01
N ASP A 111 15.75 -0.23 -10.09
CA ASP A 111 17.17 -0.53 -10.04
C ASP A 111 17.96 0.78 -9.92
N ALA A 112 18.31 1.14 -8.67
CA ALA A 112 19.08 2.35 -8.38
C ALA A 112 20.54 2.29 -8.88
N GLN A 113 21.06 1.10 -9.20
CA GLN A 113 22.39 0.95 -9.78
C GLN A 113 22.35 1.21 -11.29
N ALA A 114 21.31 0.71 -11.97
CA ALA A 114 21.11 0.94 -13.40
C ALA A 114 20.61 2.35 -13.73
N ASN A 115 19.77 2.94 -12.88
CA ASN A 115 19.24 4.31 -13.06
C ASN A 115 19.25 5.10 -11.73
N PRO A 116 20.38 5.69 -11.35
CA PRO A 116 20.54 6.40 -10.08
C PRO A 116 19.59 7.60 -9.90
N GLN A 117 19.22 8.28 -10.97
CA GLN A 117 18.38 9.48 -10.91
C GLN A 117 16.91 9.15 -10.57
N GLN A 118 16.45 7.94 -10.89
CA GLN A 118 15.06 7.53 -10.75
C GLN A 118 14.54 7.62 -9.31
N VAL A 119 15.41 7.33 -8.32
CA VAL A 119 15.05 7.44 -6.90
C VAL A 119 14.70 8.89 -6.55
N GLY A 120 15.53 9.85 -6.98
CA GLY A 120 15.29 11.27 -6.74
C GLY A 120 14.02 11.78 -7.41
N GLU A 121 13.79 11.38 -8.67
CA GLU A 121 12.56 11.72 -9.42
C GLU A 121 11.29 11.20 -8.73
N LEU A 122 11.34 9.98 -8.18
CA LEU A 122 10.22 9.39 -7.45
C LEU A 122 10.01 10.05 -6.08
N MET A 123 11.09 10.31 -5.34
CA MET A 123 11.00 10.96 -4.02
C MET A 123 10.52 12.40 -4.10
N ALA A 124 10.90 13.16 -5.14
CA ALA A 124 10.44 14.53 -5.36
C ALA A 124 8.91 14.68 -5.47
N ARG A 125 8.19 13.57 -5.73
CA ARG A 125 6.72 13.53 -5.78
C ARG A 125 6.05 13.53 -4.41
N TYR A 126 6.83 13.39 -3.34
CA TYR A 126 6.36 13.31 -1.96
C TYR A 126 6.90 14.48 -1.12
N PRO A 127 6.63 15.75 -1.50
CA PRO A 127 7.14 16.90 -0.78
C PRO A 127 6.68 16.88 0.68
N GLY A 128 7.60 17.13 1.61
CA GLY A 128 7.33 17.16 3.05
C GLY A 128 7.27 15.79 3.74
N CYS A 129 7.36 14.67 3.01
CA CYS A 129 7.49 13.36 3.65
C CYS A 129 8.85 13.23 4.34
N THR A 130 8.85 12.75 5.57
CA THR A 130 10.06 12.38 6.34
C THR A 130 10.11 10.87 6.62
N THR A 131 9.24 10.11 5.96
CA THR A 131 9.11 8.67 6.08
C THR A 131 8.90 8.08 4.70
N VAL A 132 9.50 6.91 4.42
CA VAL A 132 9.37 6.21 3.14
C VAL A 132 9.21 4.71 3.38
N LYS A 133 8.43 4.06 2.52
CA LYS A 133 8.38 2.60 2.43
C LYS A 133 9.00 2.16 1.12
N VAL A 134 10.08 1.38 1.21
CA VAL A 134 10.88 0.89 0.09
C VAL A 134 10.48 -0.54 -0.22
N LYS A 135 10.04 -0.78 -1.46
CA LYS A 135 9.81 -2.14 -1.95
C LYS A 135 11.15 -2.86 -2.03
N VAL A 136 11.20 -4.06 -1.47
CA VAL A 136 12.32 -5.00 -1.53
C VAL A 136 11.79 -6.37 -1.95
N ALA A 137 12.66 -7.34 -2.22
CA ALA A 137 12.27 -8.69 -2.59
C ALA A 137 11.39 -8.72 -3.87
N GLU A 138 11.77 -7.97 -4.91
CA GLU A 138 10.98 -7.92 -6.15
C GLU A 138 10.87 -9.32 -6.79
N PRO A 139 9.66 -9.89 -6.93
CA PRO A 139 9.50 -11.27 -7.35
C PRO A 139 10.07 -11.59 -8.74
N ALA A 140 10.10 -10.63 -9.65
CA ALA A 140 10.75 -10.81 -10.95
C ALA A 140 12.27 -10.99 -10.78
N VAL A 141 12.92 -10.11 -10.03
CA VAL A 141 14.38 -10.15 -9.79
C VAL A 141 14.77 -11.42 -9.03
N LEU A 142 14.05 -11.77 -7.97
CA LEU A 142 14.33 -12.99 -7.19
C LEU A 142 14.25 -14.26 -8.04
N ARG A 143 13.25 -14.36 -8.93
CA ARG A 143 13.05 -15.55 -9.77
C ARG A 143 14.01 -15.59 -10.96
N GLU A 144 14.32 -14.45 -11.56
CA GLU A 144 15.04 -14.40 -12.84
C GLU A 144 16.55 -14.16 -12.66
N GLN A 145 16.97 -13.46 -11.60
CA GLN A 145 18.34 -13.03 -11.38
C GLN A 145 18.94 -13.59 -10.07
N GLY A 146 18.09 -14.06 -9.16
CA GLY A 146 18.51 -14.71 -7.92
C GLY A 146 18.64 -13.78 -6.72
N PHE A 147 18.88 -14.37 -5.55
CA PHE A 147 18.86 -13.67 -4.27
C PHE A 147 19.98 -12.62 -4.14
N ASP A 148 21.20 -12.94 -4.53
CA ASP A 148 22.35 -12.02 -4.36
C ASP A 148 22.16 -10.73 -5.17
N VAL A 149 21.61 -10.85 -6.39
CA VAL A 149 21.29 -9.69 -7.23
C VAL A 149 20.14 -8.87 -6.62
N ALA A 150 19.08 -9.54 -6.16
CA ALA A 150 17.97 -8.86 -5.49
C ALA A 150 18.42 -8.10 -4.23
N LEU A 151 19.24 -8.73 -3.39
CA LEU A 151 19.82 -8.13 -2.19
C LEU A 151 20.67 -6.91 -2.52
N ALA A 152 21.56 -7.01 -3.52
CA ALA A 152 22.38 -5.88 -3.96
C ALA A 152 21.53 -4.69 -4.46
N GLN A 153 20.49 -4.95 -5.24
CA GLN A 153 19.58 -3.91 -5.72
C GLN A 153 18.75 -3.30 -4.59
N ASP A 154 18.25 -4.11 -3.66
CA ASP A 154 17.47 -3.65 -2.49
C ASP A 154 18.31 -2.73 -1.59
N VAL A 155 19.55 -3.15 -1.29
CA VAL A 155 20.52 -2.36 -0.52
C VAL A 155 20.85 -1.05 -1.25
N ALA A 156 21.17 -1.10 -2.54
CA ALA A 156 21.48 0.10 -3.32
C ALA A 156 20.31 1.09 -3.33
N ARG A 157 19.07 0.59 -3.41
CA ARG A 157 17.85 1.42 -3.36
C ARG A 157 17.68 2.09 -2.00
N VAL A 158 17.86 1.36 -0.90
CA VAL A 158 17.79 1.93 0.46
C VAL A 158 18.87 3.01 0.65
N ARG A 159 20.11 2.75 0.21
CA ARG A 159 21.19 3.75 0.24
C ARG A 159 20.87 5.01 -0.55
N ALA A 160 20.34 4.87 -1.77
CA ALA A 160 19.96 6.01 -2.59
C ALA A 160 18.85 6.85 -1.93
N VAL A 161 17.90 6.20 -1.26
CA VAL A 161 16.85 6.86 -0.49
C VAL A 161 17.42 7.62 0.72
N ARG A 162 18.37 7.03 1.46
CA ARG A 162 19.09 7.71 2.56
C ARG A 162 19.84 8.95 2.05
N ALA A 163 20.59 8.80 0.96
CA ALA A 163 21.32 9.89 0.33
C ALA A 163 20.40 11.04 -0.09
N TRP A 164 19.26 10.71 -0.72
CA TRP A 164 18.26 11.71 -1.09
C TRP A 164 17.76 12.50 0.12
N PHE A 165 17.41 11.83 1.22
CA PHE A 165 16.97 12.53 2.44
C PHE A 165 18.05 13.42 3.03
N ALA A 166 19.30 12.96 3.06
CA ALA A 166 20.44 13.73 3.55
C ALA A 166 20.67 15.00 2.71
N GLU A 167 20.63 14.88 1.39
CA GLU A 167 20.74 16.02 0.45
C GLU A 167 19.60 17.04 0.64
N HIS A 168 18.43 16.60 1.07
CA HIS A 168 17.24 17.42 1.29
C HIS A 168 17.06 17.83 2.77
N GLY A 169 18.09 17.66 3.60
CA GLY A 169 18.13 18.17 4.98
C GLY A 169 17.29 17.39 6.00
N VAL A 170 16.84 16.19 5.66
CA VAL A 170 16.12 15.31 6.59
C VAL A 170 17.14 14.47 7.36
N ALA A 171 17.51 14.93 8.55
CA ALA A 171 18.60 14.32 9.34
C ALA A 171 18.32 12.91 9.84
N ARG A 172 17.05 12.52 10.02
CA ARG A 172 16.64 11.19 10.54
C ARG A 172 15.36 10.72 9.85
N PRO A 173 15.43 10.30 8.58
CA PRO A 173 14.27 9.77 7.89
C PRO A 173 13.86 8.42 8.51
N ARG A 174 12.56 8.15 8.59
CA ARG A 174 12.08 6.79 8.89
C ARG A 174 12.03 5.99 7.60
N ILE A 175 12.84 4.93 7.52
CA ILE A 175 12.86 4.03 6.35
C ILE A 175 12.23 2.71 6.73
N ARG A 176 11.19 2.33 6.00
CA ARG A 176 10.51 1.04 6.10
C ARG A 176 10.84 0.23 4.88
N VAL A 177 10.90 -1.08 5.01
CA VAL A 177 10.99 -1.97 3.85
C VAL A 177 9.78 -2.89 3.77
N ASP A 178 9.36 -3.24 2.57
CA ASP A 178 8.22 -4.14 2.33
C ASP A 178 8.62 -5.27 1.38
N ALA A 179 8.70 -6.48 1.92
CA ALA A 179 9.08 -7.67 1.16
C ALA A 179 7.87 -8.37 0.52
N ASN A 180 6.64 -8.08 0.97
CA ASN A 180 5.41 -8.79 0.59
C ASN A 180 5.59 -10.33 0.62
N ALA A 181 6.14 -10.86 1.71
CA ALA A 181 6.47 -12.27 1.88
C ALA A 181 7.47 -12.84 0.86
N GLY A 182 8.34 -12.00 0.31
CA GLY A 182 9.26 -12.38 -0.76
C GLY A 182 10.48 -13.19 -0.31
N TRP A 183 10.69 -13.38 1.00
CA TRP A 183 11.86 -14.09 1.53
C TRP A 183 11.50 -15.36 2.29
N SER A 184 12.45 -16.30 2.30
CA SER A 184 12.59 -17.29 3.38
C SER A 184 13.13 -16.63 4.66
N VAL A 185 13.06 -17.34 5.80
CA VAL A 185 13.58 -16.84 7.08
C VAL A 185 15.07 -16.53 6.98
N GLU A 186 15.86 -17.40 6.36
CA GLU A 186 17.30 -17.23 6.19
C GLU A 186 17.64 -16.00 5.34
N GLN A 187 16.90 -15.80 4.24
CA GLN A 187 17.04 -14.63 3.37
C GLN A 187 16.64 -13.34 4.09
N ALA A 188 15.55 -13.36 4.86
CA ALA A 188 15.10 -12.21 5.63
C ALA A 188 16.17 -11.80 6.65
N LEU A 189 16.73 -12.75 7.41
CA LEU A 189 17.81 -12.48 8.36
C LEU A 189 19.04 -11.89 7.68
N ALA A 190 19.44 -12.42 6.52
CA ALA A 190 20.58 -11.92 5.76
C ALA A 190 20.36 -10.47 5.30
N VAL A 191 19.20 -10.17 4.70
CA VAL A 191 18.88 -8.82 4.21
C VAL A 191 18.81 -7.81 5.37
N ILE A 192 18.08 -8.15 6.43
CA ILE A 192 17.90 -7.27 7.59
C ILE A 192 19.25 -6.99 8.25
N SER A 193 20.09 -8.02 8.42
CA SER A 193 21.42 -7.85 9.00
C SER A 193 22.31 -6.97 8.13
N GLN A 194 22.25 -7.11 6.80
CA GLN A 194 23.02 -6.27 5.89
C GLN A 194 22.57 -4.81 5.91
N LEU A 195 21.26 -4.56 5.87
CA LEU A 195 20.73 -3.21 5.97
C LEU A 195 21.09 -2.56 7.32
N ALA A 196 20.96 -3.30 8.43
CA ALA A 196 21.33 -2.82 9.76
C ALA A 196 22.84 -2.54 9.90
N ALA A 197 23.70 -3.32 9.24
CA ALA A 197 25.15 -3.10 9.27
C ALA A 197 25.58 -1.84 8.50
N GLU A 198 24.75 -1.35 7.60
CA GLU A 198 24.99 -0.14 6.82
C GLU A 198 24.38 1.12 7.44
N ASP A 199 23.59 0.94 8.50
CA ASP A 199 23.00 2.04 9.23
C ASP A 199 24.09 2.80 9.99
N VAL A 200 24.22 4.09 9.68
CA VAL A 200 25.08 5.00 10.42
C VAL A 200 24.33 5.38 11.71
N ALA A 201 25.04 5.44 12.84
CA ALA A 201 24.45 5.59 14.18
C ALA A 201 23.18 6.47 14.24
N GLY A 202 22.02 5.83 14.44
CA GLY A 202 20.71 6.47 14.58
C GLY A 202 19.82 6.48 13.33
N GLU A 203 20.17 5.70 12.31
CA GLU A 203 19.45 5.60 11.03
C GLU A 203 18.75 4.26 10.79
N ASP A 204 18.51 3.47 11.84
CA ASP A 204 17.89 2.13 11.74
C ASP A 204 16.59 2.09 10.93
N LEU A 205 16.28 0.94 10.33
CA LEU A 205 14.97 0.70 9.73
C LEU A 205 13.85 0.89 10.77
N ASP A 206 12.77 1.59 10.39
CA ASP A 206 11.56 1.79 11.22
C ASP A 206 10.85 0.45 11.44
N TYR A 207 10.65 -0.32 10.36
CA TYR A 207 10.21 -1.71 10.41
C TYR A 207 10.44 -2.45 9.08
N VAL A 208 10.31 -3.78 9.12
CA VAL A 208 10.27 -4.67 7.96
C VAL A 208 8.85 -5.25 7.84
N GLU A 209 8.13 -4.85 6.78
CA GLU A 209 6.76 -5.29 6.53
C GLU A 209 6.76 -6.66 5.86
N GLN A 210 6.12 -7.62 6.52
CA GLN A 210 5.87 -8.98 6.03
C GLN A 210 7.09 -9.60 5.32
N PRO A 211 8.22 -9.82 6.02
CA PRO A 211 9.42 -10.43 5.43
C PRO A 211 9.13 -11.82 4.83
N CYS A 212 8.41 -12.64 5.58
CA CYS A 212 8.11 -14.04 5.26
C CYS A 212 6.60 -14.27 5.06
N ALA A 213 6.23 -15.46 4.60
CA ALA A 213 4.86 -15.76 4.18
C ALA A 213 3.92 -16.14 5.34
N LYS A 214 4.45 -16.78 6.38
CA LYS A 214 3.65 -17.34 7.48
C LYS A 214 3.92 -16.61 8.78
N VAL A 215 2.90 -16.52 9.62
CA VAL A 215 3.00 -15.93 10.97
C VAL A 215 4.11 -16.58 11.81
N ALA A 216 4.33 -17.90 11.69
CA ALA A 216 5.38 -18.59 12.44
C ALA A 216 6.81 -18.27 11.95
N GLU A 217 6.95 -17.61 10.81
CA GLU A 217 8.23 -17.18 10.23
C GLU A 217 8.55 -15.70 10.57
N LEU A 218 7.63 -14.98 11.23
CA LEU A 218 7.73 -13.56 11.62
C LEU A 218 8.15 -13.41 13.09
#